data_AF-A0A2V9ZTE4-F1
#
_entry.id   AF-A0A2V9ZTE4-F1
#
_cell.length_a   1.000
_cell.length_b   1.000
_cell.length_c   1.000
_cell.angle_alpha   90.00
_cell.angle_beta   90.00
_cell.angle_gamma   90.00
#
_symmetry.space_group_name_H-M   'P 1'
#
loop_
_entity.id
_entity.type
_entity.pdbx_description
1 polymer ?
#
loop_
_entity_poly.entity_id
_entity_poly.type
_entity_poly.pdbx_seq_one_letter_code
_entity_poly.pdbx_strand_id
1 'polypeptide(L)'
;MPWNRKARLARQFRTAGIAVAIALSFLVARSADEKELTIVTSQDHFPVPVQQREGKEYVDLQNILDSMGHSSANVEAQNFKLHYGRVEARFQSGQTEAKVGNVAVQLTGKFLLENGRGWVPVSSLAGLLPAFIGGRAEYHEISHRLFLNGGGTRFSAELKKGAPSSLTLSFTAPVNPRISTESGKLRLSFSRDHLVMTAQSWKYDDPLISALHYSEDESGGEMVIEATEPLLANFSDQGKIIVISAAPKLAATPASSEAQTSGGTAAATNNPPATESNANSPVTASSGSASLAESTGVPHARFLIVIDPSHGGSERGAALSDKIAEKDVTLAIARRLRAELSDRGQATFMIRDSDSTISLDQRAIATNTSRAAVYVAIHAGTLGNGVRVYTSMLPETAPAPGSFLPWETAQSGYVRGSRVLAASVLDQIGKSQAKLPVAMMPAPVRPLNNIAGAAIVVEVAPQRGEVDSLTSSNYQQMIANALAAAIVSSRASLEQSR
;
A
#
# COMPACT_ATOMS: atom_id res chain seq x y z
N MET A 1 72.71 31.75 -45.65
CA MET A 1 73.73 30.86 -45.05
C MET A 1 73.59 30.91 -43.53
N PRO A 2 73.80 29.82 -42.78
CA PRO A 2 73.12 28.51 -42.86
C PRO A 2 72.65 28.10 -41.43
N TRP A 3 71.62 27.28 -41.22
CA TRP A 3 71.56 25.81 -41.40
C TRP A 3 72.72 25.01 -40.76
N ASN A 4 72.39 24.22 -39.73
CA ASN A 4 73.12 23.01 -39.32
C ASN A 4 72.13 22.03 -38.65
N ARG A 5 71.81 20.91 -39.31
CA ARG A 5 72.25 19.51 -39.01
C ARG A 5 71.43 18.84 -37.89
N LYS A 6 70.94 17.60 -37.96
CA LYS A 6 71.13 16.45 -38.89
C LYS A 6 70.08 15.36 -38.52
N ALA A 7 69.57 14.65 -39.55
CA ALA A 7 69.29 13.19 -39.72
C ALA A 7 68.70 12.35 -38.55
N ARG A 8 67.85 11.32 -38.70
CA ARG A 8 67.70 10.29 -39.77
C ARG A 8 66.45 9.41 -39.48
N LEU A 9 65.71 9.01 -40.55
CA LEU A 9 64.92 7.77 -40.85
C LEU A 9 64.51 6.78 -39.71
N ALA A 10 63.39 6.03 -39.71
CA ALA A 10 62.40 5.63 -40.72
C ALA A 10 61.15 4.95 -40.08
N ARG A 11 60.02 5.00 -40.82
CA ARG A 11 58.89 4.03 -40.98
C ARG A 11 58.34 3.25 -39.76
N GLN A 12 57.02 3.35 -39.51
CA GLN A 12 55.99 2.39 -39.99
C GLN A 12 54.58 2.71 -39.43
N PHE A 13 53.61 2.74 -40.35
CA PHE A 13 52.19 2.30 -40.29
C PHE A 13 51.21 2.64 -39.13
N ARG A 14 50.03 3.07 -39.60
CA ARG A 14 48.65 2.70 -39.19
C ARG A 14 47.80 3.72 -38.39
N THR A 15 46.97 4.41 -39.18
CA THR A 15 45.49 4.52 -39.11
C THR A 15 44.77 5.14 -37.91
N ALA A 16 43.74 5.91 -38.29
CA ALA A 16 42.55 6.35 -37.57
C ALA A 16 42.74 7.58 -36.65
N GLY A 17 41.89 8.59 -36.67
CA GLY A 17 40.62 8.77 -37.37
C GLY A 17 40.03 10.10 -36.94
N ILE A 18 39.43 10.80 -37.90
CA ILE A 18 38.66 12.03 -37.69
C ILE A 18 37.39 11.67 -36.90
N ALA A 19 37.08 12.43 -35.85
CA ALA A 19 35.71 12.60 -35.38
C ALA A 19 35.56 13.92 -34.61
N VAL A 20 35.06 14.93 -35.30
CA VAL A 20 34.40 16.10 -34.70
C VAL A 20 32.93 16.05 -35.13
N ALA A 21 32.06 16.27 -34.15
CA ALA A 21 30.64 16.63 -34.24
C ALA A 21 29.69 15.63 -34.89
N ILE A 22 28.81 15.02 -34.08
CA ILE A 22 27.43 15.48 -33.84
C ILE A 22 26.95 14.69 -32.61
N ALA A 23 26.78 15.37 -31.47
CA ALA A 23 26.04 14.81 -30.36
C ALA A 23 24.55 14.89 -30.72
N LEU A 24 24.03 13.81 -31.29
CA LEU A 24 22.59 13.66 -31.51
C LEU A 24 21.94 13.43 -30.14
N SER A 25 21.24 14.45 -29.68
CA SER A 25 20.32 14.39 -28.55
C SER A 25 19.20 13.39 -28.86
N PHE A 26 19.33 12.14 -28.44
CA PHE A 26 18.18 11.25 -28.26
C PHE A 26 17.60 11.46 -26.87
N LEU A 27 16.88 12.57 -26.71
CA LEU A 27 15.79 12.64 -25.74
C LEU A 27 14.67 11.76 -26.31
N VAL A 28 14.52 10.52 -25.84
CA VAL A 28 13.25 9.81 -26.06
C VAL A 28 12.23 10.51 -25.17
N ALA A 29 11.47 11.42 -25.78
CA ALA A 29 10.22 11.86 -25.22
C ALA A 29 9.35 10.61 -25.02
N ARG A 30 9.09 10.23 -23.76
CA ARG A 30 7.94 9.38 -23.45
C ARG A 30 6.71 10.20 -23.85
N SER A 31 6.10 9.85 -24.98
CA SER A 31 4.78 10.38 -25.36
C SER A 31 3.70 9.77 -24.48
N ALA A 32 2.59 10.50 -24.35
CA ALA A 32 1.37 10.11 -23.65
C ALA A 32 0.74 8.80 -24.16
N ASP A 33 0.00 8.13 -23.27
CA ASP A 33 -1.03 7.09 -23.52
C ASP A 33 -0.66 5.94 -24.47
N GLU A 34 0.32 5.11 -24.11
CA GLU A 34 0.41 3.77 -24.72
C GLU A 34 -0.57 2.84 -23.99
N LYS A 35 -1.61 2.37 -24.69
CA LYS A 35 -2.61 1.46 -24.13
C LYS A 35 -1.96 0.11 -23.82
N GLU A 36 -2.28 -0.50 -22.69
CA GLU A 36 -1.66 -1.76 -22.25
C GLU A 36 -2.71 -2.86 -22.02
N LEU A 37 -2.32 -4.09 -22.35
CA LEU A 37 -3.03 -5.32 -22.00
C LEU A 37 -2.29 -5.95 -20.81
N THR A 38 -2.99 -6.22 -19.70
CA THR A 38 -2.39 -6.95 -18.59
C THR A 38 -2.62 -8.45 -18.76
N ILE A 39 -1.55 -9.23 -18.87
CA ILE A 39 -1.61 -10.69 -18.84
C ILE A 39 -1.52 -11.15 -17.38
N VAL A 40 -2.45 -12.01 -16.96
CA VAL A 40 -2.53 -12.54 -15.59
C VAL A 40 -2.41 -14.06 -15.65
N THR A 41 -1.40 -14.60 -14.99
CA THR A 41 -1.18 -16.04 -14.84
C THR A 41 -1.43 -16.47 -13.39
N SER A 42 -1.25 -17.76 -13.08
CA SER A 42 -1.31 -18.23 -11.70
C SER A 42 -0.10 -17.83 -10.85
N GLN A 43 1.01 -17.42 -11.46
CA GLN A 43 2.26 -17.10 -10.77
C GLN A 43 2.61 -15.61 -10.80
N ASP A 44 2.21 -14.90 -11.85
CA ASP A 44 2.60 -13.51 -12.09
C ASP A 44 1.62 -12.77 -13.00
N HIS A 45 1.77 -11.45 -13.10
CA HIS A 45 1.11 -10.61 -14.09
C HIS A 45 2.11 -9.67 -14.76
N PHE A 46 1.89 -9.35 -16.02
CA PHE A 46 2.78 -8.44 -16.76
C PHE A 46 2.03 -7.62 -17.81
N PRO A 47 2.42 -6.36 -18.02
CA PRO A 47 1.84 -5.51 -19.04
C PRO A 47 2.40 -5.84 -20.43
N VAL A 48 1.57 -5.70 -21.45
CA VAL A 48 1.93 -5.87 -22.86
C VAL A 48 1.44 -4.63 -23.62
N PRO A 49 2.33 -3.90 -24.32
CA PRO A 49 1.93 -2.75 -25.12
C PRO A 49 0.94 -3.15 -26.21
N VAL A 50 -0.16 -2.40 -26.29
CA VAL A 50 -1.20 -2.54 -27.31
C VAL A 50 -1.04 -1.41 -28.32
N GLN A 51 -1.09 -1.77 -29.59
CA GLN A 51 -1.02 -0.80 -30.68
C GLN A 51 -2.26 -0.88 -31.57
N GLN A 52 -2.71 0.26 -32.04
CA GLN A 52 -3.78 0.32 -33.03
C GLN A 52 -3.22 0.01 -34.42
N ARG A 53 -3.85 -0.94 -35.13
CA ARG A 53 -3.63 -1.23 -36.55
C ARG A 53 -4.96 -1.54 -37.21
N GLU A 54 -5.22 -0.96 -38.37
CA GLU A 54 -6.47 -1.18 -39.12
C GLU A 54 -7.75 -1.00 -38.29
N GLY A 55 -7.74 -0.10 -37.30
CA GLY A 55 -8.88 0.16 -36.40
C GLY A 55 -9.15 -0.93 -35.36
N LYS A 56 -8.20 -1.86 -35.15
CA LYS A 56 -8.24 -2.88 -34.10
C LYS A 56 -6.99 -2.81 -33.24
N GLU A 57 -7.11 -3.36 -32.04
CA GLU A 57 -6.01 -3.49 -31.09
C GLU A 57 -5.16 -4.72 -31.40
N TYR A 58 -3.85 -4.53 -31.50
CA TYR A 58 -2.87 -5.55 -31.80
C TYR A 58 -1.75 -5.58 -30.76
N VAL A 59 -1.18 -6.77 -30.59
CA VAL A 59 -0.04 -7.04 -29.71
C VAL A 59 1.01 -7.84 -30.45
N ASP A 60 2.27 -7.67 -30.06
CA ASP A 60 3.36 -8.53 -30.51
C ASP A 60 3.28 -9.89 -29.79
N LEU A 61 3.01 -10.93 -30.58
CA LEU A 61 2.84 -12.29 -30.06
C LEU A 61 4.12 -12.82 -29.39
N GLN A 62 5.30 -12.47 -29.91
CA GLN A 62 6.57 -12.91 -29.31
C GLN A 62 6.78 -12.27 -27.95
N ASN A 63 6.43 -10.99 -27.78
CA ASN A 63 6.57 -10.31 -26.49
C ASN A 63 5.78 -11.00 -25.37
N ILE A 64 4.56 -11.47 -25.69
CA ILE A 64 3.73 -12.23 -24.75
C ILE A 64 4.39 -13.57 -24.39
N LEU A 65 4.83 -14.32 -25.41
CA LEU A 65 5.41 -15.64 -25.20
C LEU A 65 6.77 -15.59 -24.51
N ASP A 66 7.62 -14.60 -24.84
CA ASP A 66 8.93 -14.37 -24.24
C ASP A 66 8.83 -14.01 -22.75
N SER A 67 7.70 -13.44 -22.33
CA SER A 67 7.41 -13.16 -20.92
C SER A 67 7.05 -14.43 -20.13
N MET A 68 6.65 -15.52 -20.80
CA MET A 68 6.25 -16.79 -20.17
C MET A 68 7.26 -17.93 -20.39
N GLY A 69 8.22 -17.75 -21.30
CA GLY A 69 9.20 -18.74 -21.67
C GLY A 69 10.07 -18.22 -22.81
N HIS A 70 10.84 -19.08 -23.47
CA HIS A 70 11.62 -18.65 -24.62
C HIS A 70 10.88 -18.94 -25.92
N SER A 71 10.71 -17.91 -26.76
CA SER A 71 10.26 -18.07 -28.14
C SER A 71 11.37 -17.75 -29.15
N SER A 72 11.25 -18.30 -30.35
CA SER A 72 12.12 -17.95 -31.47
C SER A 72 11.30 -17.88 -32.75
N ALA A 73 11.55 -16.87 -33.58
CA ALA A 73 10.89 -16.72 -34.87
C ALA A 73 11.88 -16.73 -36.03
N ASN A 74 11.46 -17.34 -37.14
CA ASN A 74 12.08 -17.21 -38.44
C ASN A 74 11.06 -16.60 -39.41
N VAL A 75 11.52 -15.67 -40.23
CA VAL A 75 10.70 -14.92 -41.18
C VAL A 75 11.20 -15.18 -42.59
N GLU A 76 10.32 -15.71 -43.43
CA GLU A 76 10.62 -16.04 -44.83
C GLU A 76 9.53 -15.43 -45.73
N ALA A 77 9.86 -14.31 -46.37
CA ALA A 77 8.93 -13.49 -47.15
C ALA A 77 7.70 -13.07 -46.33
N GLN A 78 6.53 -13.65 -46.61
CA GLN A 78 5.28 -13.36 -45.89
C GLN A 78 4.97 -14.39 -44.80
N ASN A 79 5.82 -15.40 -44.64
CA ASN A 79 5.62 -16.47 -43.66
C ASN A 79 6.39 -16.17 -42.38
N PHE A 80 5.71 -16.33 -41.26
CA PHE A 80 6.26 -16.16 -39.92
C PHE A 80 6.16 -17.49 -39.19
N LYS A 81 7.31 -18.09 -38.91
CA LYS A 81 7.43 -19.39 -38.24
C LYS A 81 7.93 -19.17 -36.82
N LEU A 82 7.10 -19.46 -35.84
CA LEU A 82 7.36 -19.22 -34.43
C LEU A 82 7.48 -20.54 -33.68
N HIS A 83 8.48 -20.68 -32.81
CA HIS A 83 8.61 -21.80 -31.90
C HIS A 83 8.50 -21.30 -30.47
N TYR A 84 7.73 -22.02 -29.66
CA TYR A 84 7.65 -21.82 -28.21
C TYR A 84 7.67 -23.19 -27.53
N GLY A 85 8.73 -23.47 -26.78
CA GLY A 85 9.00 -24.81 -26.27
C GLY A 85 9.07 -25.84 -27.40
N ARG A 86 8.11 -26.78 -27.45
CA ARG A 86 8.01 -27.81 -28.50
C ARG A 86 6.93 -27.50 -29.54
N VAL A 87 6.19 -26.41 -29.37
CA VAL A 87 5.10 -26.03 -30.28
C VAL A 87 5.67 -25.16 -31.38
N GLU A 88 5.46 -25.60 -32.62
CA GLU A 88 5.72 -24.81 -33.82
C GLU A 88 4.42 -24.18 -34.30
N ALA A 89 4.45 -22.88 -34.60
CA ALA A 89 3.35 -22.16 -35.19
C ALA A 89 3.75 -21.51 -36.51
N ARG A 90 2.82 -21.46 -37.45
CA ARG A 90 2.97 -20.87 -38.77
C ARG A 90 1.86 -19.86 -38.99
N PHE A 91 2.27 -18.65 -39.30
CA PHE A 91 1.41 -17.55 -39.66
C PHE A 91 1.83 -17.04 -41.04
N GLN A 92 0.86 -16.48 -41.78
CA GLN A 92 1.12 -15.82 -43.03
C GLN A 92 0.51 -14.41 -42.99
N SER A 93 1.32 -13.41 -43.34
CA SER A 93 0.89 -12.01 -43.34
C SER A 93 -0.37 -11.82 -44.19
N GLY A 94 -1.34 -11.09 -43.66
CA GLY A 94 -2.62 -10.81 -44.29
C GLY A 94 -3.68 -11.91 -44.16
N GLN A 95 -3.34 -13.07 -43.61
CA GLN A 95 -4.28 -14.17 -43.38
C GLN A 95 -4.93 -14.08 -41.99
N THR A 96 -6.13 -14.63 -41.87
CA THR A 96 -6.86 -14.72 -40.58
C THR A 96 -6.82 -16.10 -39.96
N GLU A 97 -6.10 -17.06 -40.56
CA GLU A 97 -5.90 -18.39 -40.00
C GLU A 97 -4.42 -18.59 -39.71
N ALA A 98 -4.13 -19.20 -38.56
CA ALA A 98 -2.79 -19.63 -38.16
C ALA A 98 -2.79 -21.12 -37.88
N LYS A 99 -1.66 -21.80 -38.12
CA LYS A 99 -1.48 -23.19 -37.72
C LYS A 99 -0.57 -23.24 -36.51
N VAL A 100 -1.06 -23.69 -35.36
CA VAL A 100 -0.30 -23.83 -34.11
C VAL A 100 -0.25 -25.30 -33.73
N GLY A 101 0.92 -25.91 -33.87
CA GLY A 101 1.09 -27.36 -33.81
C GLY A 101 0.22 -28.06 -34.84
N ASN A 102 -0.72 -28.88 -34.35
CA ASN A 102 -1.69 -29.60 -35.18
C ASN A 102 -3.06 -28.92 -35.26
N VAL A 103 -3.21 -27.73 -34.66
CA VAL A 103 -4.48 -27.02 -34.56
C VAL A 103 -4.49 -25.84 -35.52
N ALA A 104 -5.56 -25.70 -36.30
CA ALA A 104 -5.86 -24.46 -37.02
C ALA A 104 -6.57 -23.51 -36.06
N VAL A 105 -6.09 -22.28 -35.96
CA VAL A 105 -6.61 -21.23 -35.08
C VAL A 105 -7.13 -20.10 -35.94
N GLN A 106 -8.41 -19.79 -35.80
CA GLN A 106 -9.04 -18.63 -36.44
C GLN A 106 -8.73 -17.36 -35.64
N LEU A 107 -8.15 -16.37 -36.30
CA LEU A 107 -7.93 -15.03 -35.79
C LEU A 107 -9.13 -14.13 -36.12
N THR A 108 -9.41 -13.19 -35.21
CA THR A 108 -10.47 -12.17 -35.33
C THR A 108 -10.10 -11.00 -36.26
N GLY A 109 -8.90 -11.05 -36.83
CA GLY A 109 -8.30 -10.05 -37.72
C GLY A 109 -7.08 -10.65 -38.42
N LYS A 110 -6.49 -9.90 -39.36
CA LYS A 110 -5.35 -10.39 -40.14
C LYS A 110 -4.11 -10.47 -39.25
N PHE A 111 -3.31 -11.51 -39.42
CA PHE A 111 -1.94 -11.51 -38.91
C PHE A 111 -1.11 -10.47 -39.67
N LEU A 112 -0.38 -9.62 -38.95
CA LEU A 112 0.48 -8.61 -39.56
C LEU A 112 1.95 -8.93 -39.28
N LEU A 113 2.78 -8.82 -40.31
CA LEU A 113 4.23 -8.97 -40.22
C LEU A 113 4.89 -7.62 -40.44
N GLU A 114 5.37 -7.00 -39.37
CA GLU A 114 5.98 -5.66 -39.39
C GLU A 114 7.33 -5.70 -38.68
N ASN A 115 8.40 -5.24 -39.34
CA ASN A 115 9.75 -5.19 -38.77
C ASN A 115 10.25 -6.53 -38.19
N GLY A 116 9.86 -7.65 -38.83
CA GLY A 116 10.20 -9.01 -38.37
C GLY A 116 9.41 -9.49 -37.15
N ARG A 117 8.40 -8.73 -36.70
CA ARG A 117 7.53 -9.09 -35.57
C ARG A 117 6.15 -9.52 -36.07
N GLY A 118 5.60 -10.52 -35.41
CA GLY A 118 4.28 -11.06 -35.69
C GLY A 118 3.23 -10.45 -34.77
N TRP A 119 2.34 -9.65 -35.34
CA TRP A 119 1.26 -8.97 -34.62
C TRP A 119 -0.06 -9.70 -34.80
N VAL A 120 -0.77 -9.89 -33.70
CA VAL A 120 -2.10 -10.52 -33.67
C VAL A 120 -3.11 -9.61 -33.01
N PRO A 121 -4.39 -9.66 -33.41
CA PRO A 121 -5.44 -8.92 -32.72
C PRO A 121 -5.56 -9.36 -31.26
N VAL A 122 -5.73 -8.42 -30.33
CA VAL A 122 -5.89 -8.72 -28.89
C VAL A 122 -7.04 -9.70 -28.65
N SER A 123 -8.16 -9.52 -29.35
CA SER A 123 -9.32 -10.41 -29.24
C SER A 123 -9.09 -11.83 -29.78
N SER A 124 -7.98 -12.09 -30.48
CA SER A 124 -7.59 -13.44 -30.89
C SER A 124 -6.84 -14.22 -29.80
N LEU A 125 -6.30 -13.53 -28.77
CA LEU A 125 -5.40 -14.16 -27.80
C LEU A 125 -6.06 -15.27 -26.98
N ALA A 126 -7.34 -15.12 -26.63
CA ALA A 126 -8.08 -16.12 -25.87
C ALA A 126 -8.23 -17.45 -26.64
N GLY A 127 -8.32 -17.41 -27.97
CA GLY A 127 -8.33 -18.60 -28.83
C GLY A 127 -6.93 -19.09 -29.22
N LEU A 128 -5.96 -18.18 -29.30
CA LEU A 128 -4.62 -18.45 -29.82
C LEU A 128 -3.64 -18.99 -28.78
N LEU A 129 -3.53 -18.35 -27.62
CA LEU A 129 -2.52 -18.70 -26.62
C LEU A 129 -2.67 -20.13 -26.06
N PRO A 130 -3.88 -20.67 -25.82
CA PRO A 130 -4.04 -22.05 -25.38
C PRO A 130 -3.38 -23.08 -26.30
N ALA A 131 -3.26 -22.80 -27.60
CA ALA A 131 -2.59 -23.70 -28.53
C ALA A 131 -1.05 -23.73 -28.35
N PHE A 132 -0.46 -22.70 -27.75
CA PHE A 132 0.97 -22.65 -27.41
C PHE A 132 1.26 -23.18 -26.01
N ILE A 133 0.49 -22.74 -25.01
CA ILE A 133 0.81 -22.94 -23.60
C ILE A 133 -0.04 -24.04 -22.94
N GLY A 134 -1.06 -24.56 -23.64
CA GLY A 134 -2.07 -25.45 -23.08
C GLY A 134 -3.05 -24.73 -22.14
N GLY A 135 -4.12 -25.42 -21.74
CA GLY A 135 -5.11 -24.93 -20.77
C GLY A 135 -6.11 -23.92 -21.33
N ARG A 136 -6.45 -22.87 -20.57
CA ARG A 136 -7.55 -21.93 -20.88
C ARG A 136 -7.07 -20.48 -20.85
N ALA A 137 -7.68 -19.64 -21.67
CA ALA A 137 -7.48 -18.21 -21.68
C ALA A 137 -8.83 -17.47 -21.70
N GLU A 138 -8.95 -16.39 -20.92
CA GLU A 138 -10.17 -15.60 -20.78
C GLU A 138 -9.84 -14.11 -20.90
N TYR A 139 -10.36 -13.44 -21.94
CA TYR A 139 -10.11 -12.02 -22.20
C TYR A 139 -11.27 -11.16 -21.69
N HIS A 140 -10.95 -10.22 -20.82
CA HIS A 140 -11.88 -9.22 -20.31
C HIS A 140 -11.61 -7.90 -21.04
N GLU A 141 -12.49 -7.59 -22.01
CA GLU A 141 -12.32 -6.45 -22.91
C GLU A 141 -12.39 -5.10 -22.18
N ILE A 142 -13.32 -4.94 -21.23
CA ILE A 142 -13.52 -3.68 -20.51
C ILE A 142 -12.30 -3.32 -19.65
N SER A 143 -11.75 -4.30 -18.93
CA SER A 143 -10.63 -4.09 -18.01
C SER A 143 -9.25 -4.31 -18.66
N HIS A 144 -9.20 -4.62 -19.95
CA HIS A 144 -7.97 -4.93 -20.71
C HIS A 144 -7.09 -5.97 -20.01
N ARG A 145 -7.70 -7.07 -19.55
CA ARG A 145 -7.02 -8.17 -18.84
C ARG A 145 -7.20 -9.49 -19.57
N LEU A 146 -6.12 -10.27 -19.70
CA LEU A 146 -6.16 -11.63 -20.22
C LEU A 146 -5.69 -12.61 -19.15
N PHE A 147 -6.58 -13.50 -18.73
CA PHE A 147 -6.31 -14.50 -17.72
C PHE A 147 -5.91 -15.83 -18.34
N LEU A 148 -4.78 -16.39 -17.92
CA LEU A 148 -4.23 -17.64 -18.45
C LEU A 148 -4.22 -18.73 -17.38
N ASN A 149 -4.65 -19.93 -17.75
CA ASN A 149 -4.58 -21.15 -16.94
C ASN A 149 -5.18 -21.04 -15.53
N GLY A 150 -6.31 -20.33 -15.45
CA GLY A 150 -6.99 -20.10 -14.18
C GLY A 150 -6.33 -19.03 -13.32
N GLY A 151 -5.41 -18.23 -13.87
CA GLY A 151 -4.92 -16.99 -13.26
C GLY A 151 -6.08 -16.06 -12.89
N GLY A 152 -5.85 -15.23 -11.87
CA GLY A 152 -6.85 -14.35 -11.28
C GLY A 152 -7.69 -15.01 -10.17
N THR A 153 -8.45 -14.18 -9.47
CA THR A 153 -9.19 -14.53 -8.26
C THR A 153 -10.67 -14.67 -8.58
N ARG A 154 -11.26 -15.84 -8.32
CA ARG A 154 -12.71 -16.03 -8.40
C ARG A 154 -13.33 -15.80 -7.03
N PHE A 155 -14.62 -15.47 -7.01
CA PHE A 155 -15.35 -15.35 -5.76
C PHE A 155 -16.75 -15.95 -5.81
N SER A 156 -17.29 -16.28 -4.64
CA SER A 156 -18.70 -16.60 -4.41
C SER A 156 -19.27 -15.71 -3.31
N ALA A 157 -20.59 -15.54 -3.32
CA ALA A 157 -21.31 -14.72 -2.35
C ALA A 157 -22.47 -15.51 -1.74
N GLU A 158 -22.54 -15.58 -0.41
CA GLU A 158 -23.58 -16.30 0.32
C GLU A 158 -24.17 -15.44 1.44
N LEU A 159 -25.47 -15.20 1.40
CA LEU A 159 -26.19 -14.49 2.47
C LEU A 159 -26.64 -15.48 3.55
N LYS A 160 -26.20 -15.25 4.78
CA LYS A 160 -26.68 -15.95 5.97
C LYS A 160 -27.67 -15.07 6.72
N LYS A 161 -28.95 -15.46 6.72
CA LYS A 161 -30.02 -14.79 7.46
C LYS A 161 -29.81 -14.96 8.98
N GLY A 162 -29.96 -13.89 9.75
CA GLY A 162 -29.74 -13.90 11.20
C GLY A 162 -30.14 -12.60 11.88
N ALA A 163 -29.80 -12.45 13.16
CA ALA A 163 -30.03 -11.23 13.95
C ALA A 163 -28.69 -10.68 14.51
N PRO A 164 -27.91 -9.91 13.72
CA PRO A 164 -28.17 -9.46 12.34
C PRO A 164 -27.74 -10.46 11.26
N SER A 165 -28.26 -10.30 10.04
CA SER A 165 -27.81 -11.02 8.84
C SER A 165 -26.39 -10.66 8.43
N SER A 166 -25.73 -11.55 7.69
CA SER A 166 -24.37 -11.34 7.18
C SER A 166 -24.19 -11.92 5.77
N LEU A 167 -23.44 -11.23 4.92
CA LEU A 167 -23.06 -11.67 3.58
C LEU A 167 -21.60 -12.12 3.59
N THR A 168 -21.34 -13.37 3.23
CA THR A 168 -19.98 -13.92 3.13
C THR A 168 -19.53 -13.94 1.68
N LEU A 169 -18.43 -13.26 1.39
CA LEU A 169 -17.72 -13.33 0.12
C LEU A 169 -16.51 -14.26 0.30
N SER A 170 -16.42 -15.31 -0.50
CA SER A 170 -15.29 -16.25 -0.47
C SER A 170 -14.51 -16.18 -1.77
N PHE A 171 -13.19 -16.07 -1.68
CA PHE A 171 -12.28 -15.84 -2.81
C PHE A 171 -11.29 -17.01 -2.94
N THR A 172 -10.92 -17.36 -4.16
CA THR A 172 -9.96 -18.45 -4.41
C THR A 172 -8.51 -18.06 -4.06
N ALA A 173 -8.24 -16.77 -3.91
CA ALA A 173 -6.98 -16.19 -3.50
C ALA A 173 -7.24 -14.96 -2.60
N PRO A 174 -6.25 -14.55 -1.77
CA PRO A 174 -6.39 -13.35 -0.94
C PRO A 174 -6.73 -12.12 -1.77
N VAL A 175 -7.63 -11.28 -1.25
CA VAL A 175 -8.00 -9.99 -1.85
C VAL A 175 -7.80 -8.85 -0.87
N ASN A 176 -7.58 -7.64 -1.40
CA ASN A 176 -7.46 -6.43 -0.61
C ASN A 176 -8.19 -5.24 -1.27
N PRO A 177 -9.54 -5.28 -1.32
CA PRO A 177 -10.31 -4.22 -1.91
C PRO A 177 -10.20 -2.94 -1.10
N ARG A 178 -10.29 -1.79 -1.79
CA ARG A 178 -10.62 -0.53 -1.13
C ARG A 178 -12.09 -0.55 -0.74
N ILE A 179 -12.42 -0.08 0.46
CA ILE A 179 -13.79 -0.09 0.95
C ILE A 179 -14.27 1.34 1.08
N SER A 180 -15.46 1.65 0.56
CA SER A 180 -16.16 2.89 0.87
C SER A 180 -17.57 2.60 1.35
N THR A 181 -18.03 3.35 2.33
CA THR A 181 -19.38 3.25 2.87
C THR A 181 -20.13 4.53 2.54
N GLU A 182 -21.27 4.38 1.89
CA GLU A 182 -22.22 5.44 1.56
C GLU A 182 -23.55 5.14 2.26
N SER A 183 -24.46 6.11 2.32
CA SER A 183 -25.79 5.88 2.90
C SER A 183 -26.50 4.75 2.14
N GLY A 184 -26.65 3.61 2.80
CA GLY A 184 -27.30 2.42 2.27
C GLY A 184 -26.46 1.61 1.27
N LYS A 185 -25.15 1.87 1.15
CA LYS A 185 -24.25 1.09 0.27
C LYS A 185 -22.88 0.85 0.89
N LEU A 186 -22.34 -0.34 0.67
CA LEU A 186 -20.93 -0.68 0.91
C LEU A 186 -20.29 -1.05 -0.42
N ARG A 187 -19.24 -0.34 -0.80
CA ARG A 187 -18.49 -0.57 -2.04
C ARG A 187 -17.14 -1.21 -1.74
N LEU A 188 -16.76 -2.22 -2.52
CA LEU A 188 -15.46 -2.87 -2.52
C LEU A 188 -14.84 -2.72 -3.91
N SER A 189 -13.73 -1.99 -4.01
CA SER A 189 -13.02 -1.72 -5.27
C SER A 189 -11.71 -2.52 -5.36
N PHE A 190 -11.64 -3.42 -6.33
CA PHE A 190 -10.58 -4.41 -6.55
C PHE A 190 -9.63 -3.95 -7.66
N SER A 191 -8.91 -2.86 -7.40
CA SER A 191 -7.97 -2.29 -8.38
C SER A 191 -6.73 -3.15 -8.60
N ARG A 192 -6.26 -3.82 -7.55
CA ARG A 192 -5.06 -4.67 -7.55
C ARG A 192 -5.36 -6.16 -7.58
N ASP A 193 -6.60 -6.53 -7.31
CA ASP A 193 -7.02 -7.92 -7.31
C ASP A 193 -7.60 -8.23 -8.69
N HIS A 194 -7.05 -9.23 -9.37
CA HIS A 194 -7.49 -9.58 -10.71
C HIS A 194 -8.70 -10.53 -10.61
N LEU A 195 -9.88 -9.96 -10.30
CA LEU A 195 -11.10 -10.75 -10.22
C LEU A 195 -11.48 -11.31 -11.60
N VAL A 196 -11.88 -12.57 -11.64
CA VAL A 196 -12.31 -13.27 -12.86
C VAL A 196 -13.79 -13.60 -12.75
N MET A 197 -14.63 -12.62 -13.09
CA MET A 197 -16.07 -12.80 -13.21
C MET A 197 -16.63 -11.82 -14.26
N THR A 198 -17.71 -12.19 -14.92
CA THR A 198 -18.50 -11.24 -15.71
C THR A 198 -19.41 -10.41 -14.79
N ALA A 199 -19.82 -9.23 -15.25
CA ALA A 199 -20.75 -8.38 -14.50
C ALA A 199 -22.01 -9.16 -14.10
N GLN A 200 -22.37 -9.13 -12.82
CA GLN A 200 -23.44 -9.94 -12.25
C GLN A 200 -24.15 -9.17 -11.13
N SER A 201 -25.43 -9.49 -10.89
CA SER A 201 -26.20 -8.93 -9.79
C SER A 201 -26.96 -10.01 -9.06
N TRP A 202 -26.93 -9.97 -7.73
CA TRP A 202 -27.67 -10.83 -6.82
C TRP A 202 -28.67 -9.99 -6.05
N LYS A 203 -29.92 -10.44 -6.00
CA LYS A 203 -30.98 -9.83 -5.18
C LYS A 203 -31.26 -10.74 -4.00
N TYR A 204 -31.42 -10.13 -2.83
CA TYR A 204 -31.69 -10.83 -1.58
C TYR A 204 -32.99 -10.33 -0.97
N ASP A 205 -33.79 -11.27 -0.49
CA ASP A 205 -34.97 -10.99 0.34
C ASP A 205 -34.53 -10.94 1.82
N ASP A 206 -33.88 -9.83 2.21
CA ASP A 206 -33.38 -9.60 3.56
C ASP A 206 -33.50 -8.12 3.96
N PRO A 207 -33.91 -7.81 5.20
CA PRO A 207 -34.18 -6.43 5.62
C PRO A 207 -32.91 -5.59 5.81
N LEU A 208 -31.75 -6.21 6.00
CA LEU A 208 -30.47 -5.51 6.18
C LEU A 208 -29.72 -5.39 4.85
N ILE A 209 -29.57 -6.49 4.10
CA ILE A 209 -28.78 -6.56 2.85
C ILE A 209 -29.69 -6.93 1.68
N SER A 210 -30.00 -5.99 0.80
CA SER A 210 -30.98 -6.20 -0.28
C SER A 210 -30.37 -6.68 -1.60
N ALA A 211 -29.11 -6.35 -1.87
CA ALA A 211 -28.46 -6.72 -3.14
C ALA A 211 -26.92 -6.71 -3.07
N LEU A 212 -26.30 -7.44 -3.99
CA LEU A 212 -24.89 -7.33 -4.37
C LEU A 212 -24.81 -7.12 -5.88
N HIS A 213 -24.01 -6.17 -6.33
CA HIS A 213 -23.74 -5.91 -7.75
C HIS A 213 -22.23 -5.98 -7.98
N TYR A 214 -21.81 -6.75 -8.98
CA TYR A 214 -20.43 -6.78 -9.48
C TYR A 214 -20.36 -6.19 -10.89
N SER A 215 -19.40 -5.30 -11.11
CA SER A 215 -19.06 -4.73 -12.41
C SER A 215 -17.56 -4.60 -12.58
N GLU A 216 -17.10 -4.41 -13.81
CA GLU A 216 -15.70 -4.06 -14.11
C GLU A 216 -15.65 -2.75 -14.88
N ASP A 217 -14.62 -1.96 -14.60
CA ASP A 217 -14.20 -0.83 -15.41
C ASP A 217 -12.69 -0.89 -15.68
N GLU A 218 -12.12 0.16 -16.27
CA GLU A 218 -10.67 0.24 -16.55
C GLU A 218 -9.81 0.22 -15.27
N SER A 219 -10.39 0.57 -14.12
CA SER A 219 -9.69 0.58 -12.83
C SER A 219 -9.71 -0.77 -12.12
N GLY A 220 -10.60 -1.69 -12.49
CA GLY A 220 -10.68 -3.05 -11.98
C GLY A 220 -12.11 -3.51 -11.68
N GLY A 221 -12.23 -4.51 -10.81
CA GLY A 221 -13.53 -5.02 -10.36
C GLY A 221 -14.14 -4.15 -9.26
N GLU A 222 -15.44 -3.97 -9.28
CA GLU A 222 -16.21 -3.20 -8.30
C GLU A 222 -17.38 -4.04 -7.79
N MET A 223 -17.50 -4.16 -6.47
CA MET A 223 -18.69 -4.74 -5.82
C MET A 223 -19.44 -3.67 -5.04
N VAL A 224 -20.75 -3.61 -5.20
CA VAL A 224 -21.65 -2.71 -4.45
C VAL A 224 -22.70 -3.54 -3.73
N ILE A 225 -22.70 -3.48 -2.41
CA ILE A 225 -23.66 -4.11 -1.53
C ILE A 225 -24.68 -3.06 -1.11
N GLU A 226 -25.96 -3.29 -1.37
CA GLU A 226 -27.06 -2.41 -0.93
C GLU A 226 -27.61 -2.85 0.42
N ALA A 227 -27.79 -1.90 1.32
CA ALA A 227 -28.21 -2.15 2.69
C ALA A 227 -29.07 -1.04 3.30
N THR A 228 -29.79 -1.35 4.37
CA THR A 228 -30.63 -0.37 5.09
C THR A 228 -29.93 0.27 6.29
N GLU A 229 -28.87 -0.36 6.81
CA GLU A 229 -28.02 0.16 7.89
C GLU A 229 -26.53 0.14 7.46
N PRO A 230 -25.66 0.92 8.12
CA PRO A 230 -24.22 0.87 7.86
C PRO A 230 -23.66 -0.54 8.04
N LEU A 231 -22.84 -0.98 7.09
CA LEU A 231 -22.20 -2.29 7.10
C LEU A 231 -20.70 -2.18 7.40
N LEU A 232 -20.15 -3.24 7.99
CA LEU A 232 -18.72 -3.44 8.20
C LEU A 232 -18.28 -4.70 7.43
N ALA A 233 -17.12 -4.64 6.79
CA ALA A 233 -16.46 -5.80 6.18
C ALA A 233 -15.37 -6.32 7.11
N ASN A 234 -15.41 -7.60 7.45
CA ASN A 234 -14.42 -8.27 8.28
C ASN A 234 -13.70 -9.37 7.48
N PHE A 235 -12.37 -9.35 7.52
CA PHE A 235 -11.54 -10.25 6.71
C PHE A 235 -11.09 -11.45 7.53
N SER A 236 -11.16 -12.63 6.95
CA SER A 236 -10.63 -13.87 7.53
C SER A 236 -9.98 -14.74 6.45
N ASP A 237 -9.43 -15.89 6.85
CA ASP A 237 -8.70 -16.81 5.98
C ASP A 237 -7.64 -16.11 5.10
N GLN A 238 -6.80 -15.29 5.74
CA GLN A 238 -5.73 -14.53 5.07
C GLN A 238 -6.24 -13.62 3.94
N GLY A 239 -7.47 -13.09 4.05
CA GLY A 239 -8.08 -12.22 3.04
C GLY A 239 -8.84 -12.97 1.94
N LYS A 240 -9.00 -14.29 2.07
CA LYS A 240 -9.84 -15.09 1.18
C LYS A 240 -11.31 -15.07 1.56
N ILE A 241 -11.66 -14.61 2.75
CA ILE A 241 -13.06 -14.50 3.18
C ILE A 241 -13.31 -13.07 3.66
N ILE A 242 -14.37 -12.45 3.16
CA ILE A 242 -14.90 -11.18 3.65
C ILE A 242 -16.31 -11.42 4.18
N VAL A 243 -16.54 -11.19 5.47
CA VAL A 243 -17.86 -11.24 6.08
C VAL A 243 -18.37 -9.81 6.24
N ILE A 244 -19.49 -9.51 5.61
CA ILE A 244 -20.15 -8.22 5.64
C ILE A 244 -21.35 -8.32 6.57
N SER A 245 -21.41 -7.49 7.60
CA SER A 245 -22.49 -7.49 8.58
C SER A 245 -22.82 -6.07 9.06
N ALA A 246 -23.90 -5.90 9.81
CA ALA A 246 -24.24 -4.62 10.42
C ALA A 246 -23.07 -4.09 11.26
N ALA A 247 -22.77 -2.81 11.10
CA ALA A 247 -21.79 -2.14 11.93
C ALA A 247 -22.30 -2.09 13.40
N PRO A 248 -21.42 -2.27 14.40
CA PRO A 248 -21.83 -2.19 15.80
C PRO A 248 -22.48 -0.85 16.12
N LYS A 249 -23.74 -0.87 16.58
CA LYS A 249 -24.40 0.32 17.12
C LYS A 249 -23.76 0.64 18.48
N LEU A 250 -23.02 1.73 18.56
CA LEU A 250 -22.56 2.28 19.83
C LEU A 250 -23.78 2.66 20.66
N ALA A 251 -23.95 2.04 21.84
CA ALA A 251 -25.03 2.38 22.75
C ALA A 251 -24.87 3.86 23.17
N ALA A 252 -25.87 4.68 22.86
CA ALA A 252 -25.92 6.06 23.34
C ALA A 252 -26.02 6.06 24.87
N THR A 253 -25.10 6.73 25.54
CA THR A 253 -25.22 7.04 26.97
C THR A 253 -26.41 8.02 27.13
N PRO A 254 -27.37 7.77 28.04
CA PRO A 254 -28.50 8.67 28.20
C PRO A 254 -28.04 10.03 28.72
N ALA A 255 -28.43 11.08 27.99
CA ALA A 255 -28.23 12.46 28.38
C ALA A 255 -29.00 12.74 29.70
N SER A 256 -28.29 13.30 30.67
CA SER A 256 -28.84 13.80 31.93
C SER A 256 -29.88 14.90 31.66
N SER A 257 -31.13 14.61 32.02
CA SER A 257 -32.25 15.55 31.99
C SER A 257 -32.12 16.55 33.13
N GLU A 258 -32.21 17.83 32.78
CA GLU A 258 -32.39 18.96 33.68
C GLU A 258 -33.66 18.79 34.52
N ALA A 259 -33.58 19.28 35.76
CA ALA A 259 -34.66 19.30 36.73
C ALA A 259 -35.59 20.50 36.48
N GLN A 260 -36.90 20.25 36.41
CA GLN A 260 -37.92 21.22 36.79
C GLN A 260 -39.03 20.55 37.59
N THR A 261 -39.42 21.27 38.64
CA THR A 261 -40.29 20.96 39.77
C THR A 261 -41.77 20.90 39.43
N SER A 262 -42.53 20.01 40.08
CA SER A 262 -43.65 20.34 41.01
C SER A 262 -44.65 19.17 41.18
N GLY A 263 -45.16 19.00 42.41
CA GLY A 263 -46.38 18.24 42.73
C GLY A 263 -46.20 17.07 43.72
N GLY A 264 -46.68 17.25 44.96
CA GLY A 264 -46.68 16.25 46.06
C GLY A 264 -47.46 14.96 45.75
N THR A 265 -47.43 13.91 46.58
CA THR A 265 -47.79 13.90 48.01
C THR A 265 -47.50 12.49 48.58
N ALA A 266 -47.09 12.41 49.86
CA ALA A 266 -47.26 11.28 50.81
C ALA A 266 -46.66 9.88 50.47
N ALA A 267 -46.12 9.07 51.38
CA ALA A 267 -45.88 9.16 52.81
C ALA A 267 -44.95 7.99 53.24
N ALA A 268 -44.34 8.17 54.41
CA ALA A 268 -43.98 7.16 55.42
C ALA A 268 -42.72 6.29 55.19
N THR A 269 -41.64 6.58 55.95
CA THR A 269 -41.18 5.84 57.16
C THR A 269 -40.22 4.68 56.79
N ASN A 270 -39.02 4.48 57.34
CA ASN A 270 -38.43 4.76 58.64
C ASN A 270 -36.90 4.88 58.51
N ASN A 271 -36.26 5.57 59.44
CA ASN A 271 -34.83 5.53 59.70
C ASN A 271 -34.63 5.48 61.24
N PRO A 272 -33.40 5.39 61.78
CA PRO A 272 -32.65 4.21 62.25
C PRO A 272 -32.53 4.18 63.80
N PRO A 273 -31.59 3.44 64.42
CA PRO A 273 -30.38 4.10 64.97
C PRO A 273 -29.10 3.21 64.86
N ALA A 274 -27.90 3.72 64.58
CA ALA A 274 -26.97 4.57 65.35
C ALA A 274 -26.14 3.85 66.45
N THR A 275 -24.82 4.12 66.40
CA THR A 275 -23.78 4.07 67.47
C THR A 275 -23.38 2.66 67.97
N GLU A 276 -22.10 2.26 68.11
CA GLU A 276 -21.02 2.82 68.94
C GLU A 276 -19.63 2.21 68.63
N SER A 277 -18.60 2.91 69.11
CA SER A 277 -17.15 2.62 69.07
C SER A 277 -16.71 1.72 70.23
N ASN A 278 -15.71 0.84 70.04
CA ASN A 278 -14.49 0.79 70.88
C ASN A 278 -13.44 -0.25 70.46
N ALA A 279 -12.19 0.09 70.78
CA ALA A 279 -10.91 -0.50 70.37
C ALA A 279 -10.46 -1.74 71.16
N ASN A 280 -9.57 -2.58 70.61
CA ASN A 280 -8.13 -2.70 70.99
C ASN A 280 -7.36 -3.81 70.20
N SER A 281 -6.33 -3.39 69.43
CA SER A 281 -4.94 -3.89 69.14
C SER A 281 -4.50 -5.38 69.21
N PRO A 282 -3.28 -5.78 68.73
CA PRO A 282 -2.28 -5.22 67.77
C PRO A 282 -1.99 -6.23 66.59
N VAL A 283 -1.13 -6.05 65.55
CA VAL A 283 0.35 -5.92 65.52
C VAL A 283 0.87 -5.60 64.08
N THR A 284 1.90 -4.73 63.99
CA THR A 284 2.98 -4.57 62.95
C THR A 284 2.61 -4.19 61.49
N ALA A 285 3.28 -3.27 60.79
CA ALA A 285 4.43 -2.41 61.07
C ALA A 285 4.46 -1.19 60.11
N SER A 286 4.69 -0.01 60.71
CA SER A 286 5.36 1.21 60.22
C SER A 286 5.27 1.65 58.75
N SER A 287 4.48 2.71 58.51
CA SER A 287 4.79 3.79 57.57
C SER A 287 4.11 5.08 58.03
N GLY A 288 4.88 6.04 58.57
CA GLY A 288 4.50 7.46 58.67
C GLY A 288 5.53 8.24 57.85
N SER A 289 5.18 8.85 56.72
CA SER A 289 4.31 10.02 56.48
C SER A 289 5.08 11.34 56.57
N ALA A 290 5.21 12.01 55.42
CA ALA A 290 5.20 13.47 55.35
C ALA A 290 4.58 13.93 54.02
N SER A 291 3.31 14.33 54.13
CA SER A 291 2.58 15.34 53.34
C SER A 291 2.31 15.09 51.85
N LEU A 292 1.16 14.46 51.59
CA LEU A 292 0.37 14.62 50.36
C LEU A 292 -0.54 15.84 50.54
N ALA A 293 -0.18 16.96 49.93
CA ALA A 293 -1.11 18.01 49.57
C ALA A 293 -1.48 17.84 48.09
N GLU A 294 -2.78 17.71 47.86
CA GLU A 294 -3.52 17.78 46.60
C GLU A 294 -2.78 18.24 45.32
N SER A 295 -2.79 17.35 44.33
CA SER A 295 -2.95 17.72 42.93
C SER A 295 -4.08 16.87 42.36
N THR A 296 -5.28 17.42 42.37
CA THR A 296 -6.40 17.02 41.51
C THR A 296 -5.99 17.21 40.05
N GLY A 297 -5.63 16.13 39.36
CA GLY A 297 -5.29 16.15 37.94
C GLY A 297 -5.76 14.87 37.27
N VAL A 298 -6.73 15.01 36.37
CA VAL A 298 -7.18 14.00 35.40
C VAL A 298 -5.99 13.16 34.90
N PRO A 299 -6.07 11.82 34.82
CA PRO A 299 -4.95 11.02 34.34
C PRO A 299 -4.51 11.50 32.96
N HIS A 300 -3.32 12.11 32.87
CA HIS A 300 -2.75 12.55 31.60
C HIS A 300 -2.73 11.37 30.64
N ALA A 301 -3.38 11.52 29.47
CA ALA A 301 -3.29 10.55 28.41
C ALA A 301 -1.80 10.32 28.11
N ARG A 302 -1.34 9.06 28.22
CA ARG A 302 0.07 8.71 28.07
C ARG A 302 0.56 9.20 26.71
N PHE A 303 1.67 9.96 26.67
CA PHE A 303 2.33 10.36 25.42
C PHE A 303 3.01 9.12 24.81
N LEU A 304 2.21 8.31 24.11
CA LEU A 304 2.65 7.08 23.48
C LEU A 304 3.14 7.36 22.07
N ILE A 305 4.33 6.86 21.75
CA ILE A 305 4.93 6.94 20.42
C ILE A 305 4.79 5.59 19.75
N VAL A 306 4.08 5.53 18.63
CA VAL A 306 3.99 4.34 17.80
C VAL A 306 5.07 4.39 16.73
N ILE A 307 5.89 3.36 16.68
CA ILE A 307 6.96 3.18 15.70
C ILE A 307 6.52 2.07 14.75
N ASP A 308 6.47 2.39 13.47
CA ASP A 308 6.01 1.49 12.43
C ASP A 308 7.16 1.15 11.48
N PRO A 309 7.87 0.03 11.68
CA PRO A 309 8.78 -0.49 10.67
C PRO A 309 7.95 -0.98 9.48
N SER A 310 7.97 -0.22 8.38
CA SER A 310 7.17 -0.53 7.20
C SER A 310 7.56 -1.86 6.55
N HIS A 311 6.61 -2.45 5.79
CA HIS A 311 6.72 -3.79 5.19
C HIS A 311 6.82 -4.89 6.24
N GLY A 312 7.37 -6.06 5.88
CA GLY A 312 7.54 -7.21 6.77
C GLY A 312 6.85 -8.47 6.24
N GLY A 313 7.33 -9.63 6.68
CA GLY A 313 6.89 -10.93 6.20
C GLY A 313 7.10 -11.06 4.70
N SER A 314 6.01 -11.24 3.96
CA SER A 314 6.00 -11.36 2.50
C SER A 314 6.27 -10.03 1.79
N GLU A 315 6.03 -8.89 2.44
CA GLU A 315 6.35 -7.58 1.88
C GLU A 315 7.84 -7.29 2.09
N ARG A 316 8.67 -7.53 1.06
CA ARG A 316 10.11 -7.21 1.10
C ARG A 316 10.38 -5.70 1.17
N GLY A 317 9.45 -4.91 0.64
CA GLY A 317 9.64 -3.50 0.29
C GLY A 317 10.54 -3.33 -0.93
N ALA A 318 11.12 -2.15 -1.12
CA ALA A 318 12.05 -1.87 -2.19
C ALA A 318 13.19 -2.90 -2.19
N ALA A 319 13.50 -3.44 -3.37
CA ALA A 319 14.71 -4.22 -3.58
C ALA A 319 15.90 -3.26 -3.54
N LEU A 320 16.37 -2.94 -2.33
CA LEU A 320 17.47 -1.98 -2.12
C LEU A 320 18.73 -2.46 -2.84
N SER A 321 19.00 -3.76 -2.71
CA SER A 321 19.89 -4.56 -3.56
C SER A 321 19.40 -6.02 -3.57
N ASP A 322 20.09 -6.90 -4.31
CA ASP A 322 19.82 -8.34 -4.31
C ASP A 322 19.84 -8.94 -2.88
N LYS A 323 20.66 -8.37 -2.00
CA LYS A 323 20.91 -8.87 -0.64
C LYS A 323 20.24 -8.06 0.47
N ILE A 324 19.85 -6.81 0.21
CA ILE A 324 19.31 -5.90 1.21
C ILE A 324 17.82 -5.69 0.92
N ALA A 325 16.97 -6.12 1.84
CA ALA A 325 15.54 -5.86 1.81
C ALA A 325 15.20 -4.61 2.63
N GLU A 326 14.30 -3.78 2.12
CA GLU A 326 13.82 -2.60 2.86
C GLU A 326 13.24 -2.99 4.24
N LYS A 327 12.44 -4.07 4.31
CA LYS A 327 11.82 -4.54 5.56
C LYS A 327 12.80 -4.81 6.71
N ASP A 328 14.04 -5.18 6.39
CA ASP A 328 15.09 -5.50 7.36
C ASP A 328 15.77 -4.22 7.85
N VAL A 329 16.02 -3.28 6.92
CA VAL A 329 16.55 -1.94 7.24
C VAL A 329 15.57 -1.16 8.11
N THR A 330 14.28 -1.16 7.76
CA THR A 330 13.24 -0.44 8.52
C THR A 330 13.10 -1.01 9.93
N LEU A 331 13.11 -2.34 10.08
CA LEU A 331 13.06 -3.00 11.39
C LEU A 331 14.30 -2.68 12.25
N ALA A 332 15.49 -2.67 11.64
CA ALA A 332 16.73 -2.35 12.34
C ALA A 332 16.73 -0.89 12.86
N ILE A 333 16.33 0.08 12.04
CA ILE A 333 16.22 1.49 12.44
C ILE A 333 15.13 1.65 13.52
N ALA A 334 13.98 0.99 13.36
CA ALA A 334 12.88 1.07 14.32
C ALA A 334 13.26 0.57 15.71
N ARG A 335 14.02 -0.53 15.81
CA ARG A 335 14.53 -1.04 17.09
C ARG A 335 15.50 -0.08 17.77
N ARG A 336 16.38 0.58 17.00
CA ARG A 336 17.28 1.61 17.51
C ARG A 336 16.51 2.83 17.99
N LEU A 337 15.51 3.28 17.22
CA LEU A 337 14.64 4.38 17.62
C LEU A 337 13.89 4.06 18.91
N ARG A 338 13.37 2.83 19.06
CA ARG A 338 12.75 2.37 20.31
C ARG A 338 13.73 2.47 21.48
N ALA A 339 14.96 1.98 21.32
CA ALA A 339 15.98 2.04 22.36
C ALA A 339 16.29 3.50 22.76
N GLU A 340 16.55 4.37 21.79
CA GLU A 340 16.82 5.80 22.02
C GLU A 340 15.68 6.53 22.72
N LEU A 341 14.43 6.21 22.37
CA LEU A 341 13.25 6.78 23.02
C LEU A 341 13.06 6.24 24.45
N SER A 342 13.34 4.95 24.66
CA SER A 342 13.32 4.32 25.99
C SER A 342 14.36 4.95 26.92
N ASP A 343 15.58 5.16 26.43
CA ASP A 343 16.67 5.81 27.19
C ASP A 343 16.33 7.26 27.57
N ARG A 344 15.45 7.90 26.80
CA ARG A 344 14.89 9.24 27.06
C ARG A 344 13.59 9.21 27.87
N GLY A 345 13.23 8.06 28.43
CA GLY A 345 12.04 7.88 29.28
C GLY A 345 10.71 8.00 28.53
N GLN A 346 10.68 7.79 27.21
CA GLN A 346 9.46 7.86 26.41
C GLN A 346 8.80 6.49 26.26
N ALA A 347 7.47 6.46 26.35
CA ALA A 347 6.69 5.24 26.11
C ALA A 347 6.55 4.97 24.61
N THR A 348 6.88 3.76 24.19
CA THR A 348 6.85 3.36 22.78
C THR A 348 6.07 2.08 22.55
N PHE A 349 5.40 1.98 21.40
CA PHE A 349 4.81 0.74 20.88
C PHE A 349 5.33 0.51 19.46
N MET A 350 5.91 -0.67 19.19
CA MET A 350 6.28 -1.06 17.83
C MET A 350 5.16 -1.88 17.20
N ILE A 351 4.73 -1.52 15.99
CA ILE A 351 3.66 -2.27 15.29
C ILE A 351 4.09 -3.71 14.98
N ARG A 352 5.37 -3.91 14.67
CA ARG A 352 6.03 -5.21 14.63
C ARG A 352 7.43 -5.12 15.22
N ASP A 353 7.85 -6.14 15.94
CA ASP A 353 9.25 -6.33 16.39
C ASP A 353 9.85 -7.63 15.82
N SER A 354 9.27 -8.13 14.73
CA SER A 354 9.71 -9.31 13.99
C SER A 354 9.43 -9.14 12.49
N ASP A 355 9.82 -10.12 11.69
CA ASP A 355 9.53 -10.17 10.26
C ASP A 355 8.11 -10.71 10.02
N SER A 356 7.10 -9.88 10.30
CA SER A 356 5.68 -10.22 10.17
C SER A 356 4.97 -9.31 9.18
N THR A 357 4.08 -9.87 8.36
CA THR A 357 3.18 -9.09 7.49
C THR A 357 2.12 -8.38 8.32
N ILE A 358 2.08 -7.05 8.26
CA ILE A 358 1.04 -6.22 8.89
C ILE A 358 0.43 -5.31 7.82
N SER A 359 -0.89 -5.36 7.65
CA SER A 359 -1.57 -4.55 6.64
C SER A 359 -1.58 -3.06 7.01
N LEU A 360 -1.79 -2.20 6.01
CA LEU A 360 -1.88 -0.75 6.20
C LEU A 360 -3.01 -0.36 7.18
N ASP A 361 -4.16 -1.02 7.09
CA ASP A 361 -5.27 -0.79 8.01
C ASP A 361 -4.97 -1.31 9.42
N GLN A 362 -4.31 -2.47 9.56
CA GLN A 362 -3.87 -2.96 10.88
C GLN A 362 -2.89 -1.99 11.54
N ARG A 363 -2.00 -1.34 10.77
CA ARG A 363 -1.08 -0.31 11.27
C ARG A 363 -1.85 0.88 11.85
N ALA A 364 -2.84 1.39 11.12
CA ALA A 364 -3.68 2.48 11.62
C ALA A 364 -4.57 2.08 12.79
N ILE A 365 -5.18 0.89 12.76
CA ILE A 365 -6.04 0.39 13.82
C ILE A 365 -5.23 0.24 15.11
N ALA A 366 -4.05 -0.39 15.05
CA ALA A 366 -3.18 -0.55 16.21
C ALA A 366 -2.76 0.82 16.78
N THR A 367 -2.41 1.76 15.91
CA THR A 367 -2.03 3.12 16.29
C THR A 367 -3.18 3.86 16.98
N ASN A 368 -4.35 3.90 16.36
CA ASN A 368 -5.50 4.66 16.86
C ASN A 368 -6.08 4.03 18.13
N THR A 369 -6.14 2.69 18.20
CA THR A 369 -6.61 1.97 19.40
C THR A 369 -5.69 2.23 20.60
N SER A 370 -4.39 2.37 20.36
CA SER A 370 -3.41 2.72 21.39
C SER A 370 -3.46 4.19 21.83
N ARG A 371 -4.27 5.03 21.16
CA ARG A 371 -4.38 6.48 21.38
C ARG A 371 -3.02 7.21 21.30
N ALA A 372 -2.19 6.78 20.35
CA ALA A 372 -0.86 7.30 20.13
C ALA A 372 -0.85 8.83 20.00
N ALA A 373 0.12 9.47 20.66
CA ALA A 373 0.40 10.90 20.46
C ALA A 373 1.14 11.13 19.14
N VAL A 374 2.04 10.20 18.81
CA VAL A 374 2.92 10.25 17.65
C VAL A 374 2.89 8.91 16.94
N TYR A 375 2.87 8.93 15.61
CA TYR A 375 3.11 7.80 14.73
C TYR A 375 4.29 8.11 13.80
N VAL A 376 5.25 7.19 13.72
CA VAL A 376 6.41 7.28 12.83
C VAL A 376 6.53 6.02 12.01
N ALA A 377 6.21 6.10 10.72
CA ALA A 377 6.52 5.05 9.76
C ALA A 377 7.93 5.21 9.21
N ILE A 378 8.69 4.11 9.18
CA ILE A 378 10.08 4.09 8.69
C ILE A 378 10.12 3.28 7.40
N HIS A 379 10.60 3.92 6.34
CA HIS A 379 10.86 3.38 5.01
C HIS A 379 12.33 3.56 4.63
N ALA A 380 12.79 2.82 3.63
CA ALA A 380 14.08 3.05 3.01
C ALA A 380 14.00 2.91 1.48
N GLY A 381 14.72 3.77 0.77
CA GLY A 381 14.70 3.83 -0.70
C GLY A 381 16.09 3.64 -1.32
N THR A 382 16.15 3.42 -2.63
CA THR A 382 17.40 3.31 -3.41
C THR A 382 17.84 4.62 -4.06
N LEU A 383 16.92 5.59 -4.19
CA LEU A 383 17.13 6.76 -5.02
C LEU A 383 17.48 8.00 -4.19
N GLY A 384 18.58 8.64 -4.58
CA GLY A 384 19.07 9.89 -4.00
C GLY A 384 19.91 9.69 -2.73
N ASN A 385 20.04 10.76 -1.95
CA ASN A 385 20.79 10.79 -0.70
C ASN A 385 20.04 11.59 0.37
N GLY A 386 20.15 11.16 1.62
CA GLY A 386 19.59 11.86 2.77
C GLY A 386 18.23 11.31 3.25
N VAL A 387 17.39 12.18 3.80
CA VAL A 387 16.12 11.78 4.45
C VAL A 387 14.96 12.60 3.93
N ARG A 388 13.86 11.92 3.57
CA ARG A 388 12.60 12.57 3.19
C ARG A 388 11.58 12.32 4.27
N VAL A 389 10.89 13.37 4.70
CA VAL A 389 9.84 13.30 5.70
C VAL A 389 8.52 13.63 5.03
N TYR A 390 7.58 12.69 5.04
CA TYR A 390 6.27 12.88 4.46
C TYR A 390 5.19 13.12 5.51
N THR A 391 4.30 14.06 5.20
CA THR A 391 3.06 14.31 5.93
C THR A 391 1.85 14.05 5.03
N SER A 392 0.67 13.89 5.63
CA SER A 392 -0.58 13.77 4.86
C SER A 392 -0.81 14.97 3.94
N MET A 393 -1.44 14.73 2.79
CA MET A 393 -1.92 15.75 1.85
C MET A 393 -3.30 16.31 2.22
N LEU A 394 -3.95 15.76 3.26
CA LEU A 394 -5.28 16.19 3.64
C LEU A 394 -5.29 17.67 4.05
N PRO A 395 -6.41 18.38 3.80
CA PRO A 395 -6.58 19.72 4.32
C PRO A 395 -6.56 19.67 5.85
N GLU A 396 -5.89 20.67 6.44
CA GLU A 396 -5.90 20.90 7.87
C GLU A 396 -7.29 21.37 8.29
N THR A 397 -7.88 20.71 9.29
CA THR A 397 -9.16 21.11 9.88
C THR A 397 -8.97 21.40 11.35
N ALA A 398 -9.85 22.21 11.93
CA ALA A 398 -9.92 22.28 13.39
C ALA A 398 -10.20 20.86 13.96
N PRO A 399 -9.68 20.52 15.16
CA PRO A 399 -10.04 19.28 15.83
C PRO A 399 -11.57 19.19 15.93
N ALA A 400 -12.16 18.15 15.34
CA ALA A 400 -13.61 18.00 15.37
C ALA A 400 -14.07 17.72 16.81
N PRO A 401 -15.02 18.50 17.37
CA PRO A 401 -15.63 18.14 18.63
C PRO A 401 -16.55 16.93 18.41
N GLY A 402 -16.09 15.75 18.81
CA GLY A 402 -16.83 14.49 18.68
C GLY A 402 -15.95 13.26 18.84
N SER A 403 -16.56 12.11 19.15
CA SER A 403 -15.85 10.83 19.30
C SER A 403 -15.59 10.09 17.98
N PHE A 404 -16.15 10.58 16.88
CA PHE A 404 -16.04 9.94 15.56
C PHE A 404 -15.16 10.77 14.60
N LEU A 405 -14.05 10.18 14.18
CA LEU A 405 -13.19 10.69 13.11
C LEU A 405 -13.41 9.82 11.87
N PRO A 406 -13.82 10.39 10.72
CA PRO A 406 -13.96 9.59 9.50
C PRO A 406 -12.62 8.97 9.13
N TRP A 407 -12.59 7.67 8.85
CA TRP A 407 -11.35 6.91 8.67
C TRP A 407 -10.41 7.54 7.66
N GLU A 408 -10.91 8.01 6.52
CA GLU A 408 -10.10 8.57 5.43
C GLU A 408 -9.58 9.98 5.69
N THR A 409 -10.15 10.67 6.66
CA THR A 409 -9.79 12.04 7.03
C THR A 409 -9.41 12.17 8.50
N ALA A 410 -9.15 11.05 9.18
CA ALA A 410 -8.84 11.01 10.60
C ALA A 410 -7.64 11.92 10.94
N GLN A 411 -6.72 12.04 9.99
CA GLN A 411 -5.51 12.85 10.13
C GLN A 411 -5.73 14.36 9.94
N SER A 412 -6.85 14.81 9.36
CA SER A 412 -7.09 16.23 9.05
C SER A 412 -6.94 17.16 10.26
N GLY A 413 -7.38 16.72 11.45
CA GLY A 413 -7.22 17.47 12.70
C GLY A 413 -5.79 17.48 13.26
N TYR A 414 -4.89 16.64 12.73
CA TYR A 414 -3.52 16.43 13.23
C TYR A 414 -2.45 16.82 12.21
N VAL A 415 -2.83 17.36 11.04
CA VAL A 415 -1.90 17.79 9.99
C VAL A 415 -0.91 18.84 10.52
N ARG A 416 -1.38 19.80 11.33
CA ARG A 416 -0.52 20.81 11.96
C ARG A 416 0.55 20.20 12.84
N GLY A 417 0.16 19.30 13.76
CA GLY A 417 1.09 18.60 14.64
C GLY A 417 2.09 17.75 13.84
N SER A 418 1.63 17.10 12.77
CA SER A 418 2.48 16.32 11.86
C SER A 418 3.55 17.18 11.19
N ARG A 419 3.21 18.40 10.75
CA ARG A 419 4.16 19.37 10.17
C ARG A 419 5.16 19.90 11.20
N VAL A 420 4.72 20.15 12.44
CA VAL A 420 5.61 20.54 13.54
C VAL A 420 6.62 19.43 13.83
N LEU A 421 6.16 18.18 13.92
CA LEU A 421 7.03 17.02 14.10
C LEU A 421 8.01 16.86 12.93
N ALA A 422 7.52 16.97 11.69
CA ALA A 422 8.37 16.89 10.50
C ALA A 422 9.45 17.99 10.48
N ALA A 423 9.09 19.23 10.79
CA ALA A 423 10.05 20.34 10.88
C ALA A 423 11.12 20.09 11.96
N SER A 424 10.73 19.51 13.10
CA SER A 424 11.66 19.09 14.15
C SER A 424 12.65 18.03 13.64
N VAL A 425 12.19 17.05 12.84
CA VAL A 425 13.07 16.05 12.21
C VAL A 425 14.07 16.71 11.25
N LEU A 426 13.63 17.66 10.42
CA LEU A 426 14.50 18.41 9.52
C LEU A 426 15.62 19.13 10.29
N ASP A 427 15.27 19.82 11.39
CA ASP A 427 16.23 20.53 12.24
C ASP A 427 17.26 19.58 12.88
N GLN A 428 16.81 18.46 13.46
CA GLN A 428 17.71 17.50 14.11
C GLN A 428 18.64 16.78 13.12
N ILE A 429 18.14 16.41 11.95
CA ILE A 429 18.98 15.81 10.89
C ILE A 429 19.95 16.85 10.32
N GLY A 430 19.52 18.10 10.14
CA GLY A 430 20.37 19.19 9.67
C GLY A 430 21.52 19.52 10.61
N LYS A 431 21.35 19.30 11.93
CA LYS A 431 22.41 19.42 12.95
C LYS A 431 23.40 18.26 12.96
N SER A 432 23.09 17.15 12.29
CA SER A 432 23.99 15.99 12.23
C SER A 432 25.28 16.32 11.48
N GLN A 433 26.40 15.77 11.94
CA GLN A 433 27.71 15.94 11.31
C GLN A 433 27.77 15.40 9.87
N ALA A 434 26.83 14.50 9.51
CA ALA A 434 26.75 13.90 8.18
C ALA A 434 26.27 14.87 7.08
N LYS A 435 25.71 16.04 7.44
CA LYS A 435 25.18 17.05 6.50
C LYS A 435 24.28 16.44 5.41
N LEU A 436 23.40 15.53 5.81
CA LEU A 436 22.48 14.88 4.88
C LEU A 436 21.48 15.90 4.32
N PRO A 437 21.14 15.82 3.03
CA PRO A 437 19.95 16.49 2.52
C PRO A 437 18.73 16.00 3.30
N VAL A 438 17.89 16.94 3.73
CA VAL A 438 16.62 16.61 4.38
C VAL A 438 15.52 17.49 3.82
N ALA A 439 14.40 16.88 3.47
CA ALA A 439 13.26 17.58 2.87
C ALA A 439 11.95 17.08 3.45
N MET A 440 11.00 18.01 3.62
CA MET A 440 9.62 17.71 3.99
C MET A 440 8.75 17.79 2.73
N MET A 441 7.90 16.80 2.50
CA MET A 441 6.98 16.78 1.36
C MET A 441 5.60 16.23 1.76
N PRO A 442 4.49 16.78 1.25
CA PRO A 442 3.20 16.13 1.40
C PRO A 442 3.10 14.93 0.44
N ALA A 443 2.54 13.80 0.88
CA ALA A 443 2.33 12.63 0.02
C ALA A 443 1.14 11.77 0.47
N PRO A 444 0.44 11.05 -0.44
CA PRO A 444 -0.72 10.22 -0.11
C PRO A 444 -0.27 8.83 0.38
N VAL A 445 0.66 8.78 1.33
CA VAL A 445 1.23 7.53 1.83
C VAL A 445 0.28 6.90 2.85
N ARG A 446 -0.20 5.69 2.59
CA ARG A 446 -0.97 4.95 3.58
C ARG A 446 -0.04 4.40 4.68
N PRO A 447 -0.46 4.40 5.95
CA PRO A 447 -1.79 4.78 6.43
C PRO A 447 -1.89 6.21 6.98
N LEU A 448 -1.06 7.18 6.57
CA LEU A 448 -0.99 8.52 7.18
C LEU A 448 -2.35 9.20 7.33
N ASN A 449 -3.22 9.10 6.33
CA ASN A 449 -4.56 9.72 6.36
C ASN A 449 -5.49 9.11 7.42
N ASN A 450 -5.23 7.87 7.81
CA ASN A 450 -6.05 7.08 8.73
C ASN A 450 -5.59 7.19 10.19
N ILE A 451 -4.49 7.90 10.48
CA ILE A 451 -4.01 8.08 11.84
C ILE A 451 -4.79 9.21 12.54
N ALA A 452 -5.06 9.05 13.82
CA ALA A 452 -5.69 10.06 14.67
C ALA A 452 -4.68 10.62 15.69
N GLY A 453 -3.57 11.17 15.17
CA GLY A 453 -2.45 11.68 15.96
C GLY A 453 -1.35 12.27 15.07
N ALA A 454 -0.36 12.96 15.62
CA ALA A 454 0.72 13.51 14.79
C ALA A 454 1.47 12.36 14.08
N ALA A 455 1.48 12.36 12.75
CA ALA A 455 1.95 11.21 11.96
C ALA A 455 2.89 11.65 10.84
N ILE A 456 4.04 10.98 10.76
CA ILE A 456 5.03 11.19 9.69
C ILE A 456 5.48 9.85 9.10
N VAL A 457 5.87 9.89 7.83
CA VAL A 457 6.66 8.83 7.20
C VAL A 457 8.08 9.34 7.00
N VAL A 458 9.07 8.55 7.37
CA VAL A 458 10.49 8.85 7.18
C VAL A 458 11.05 7.87 6.17
N GLU A 459 11.45 8.36 5.01
CA GLU A 459 12.17 7.57 4.00
C GLU A 459 13.66 7.88 4.09
N VAL A 460 14.44 6.84 4.43
CA VAL A 460 15.89 6.92 4.53
C VAL A 460 16.52 6.47 3.22
N ALA A 461 17.23 7.38 2.56
CA ALA A 461 18.00 7.08 1.35
C ALA A 461 19.45 6.74 1.70
N PRO A 462 20.21 6.14 0.76
CA PRO A 462 21.60 5.80 0.99
C PRO A 462 22.46 7.02 1.36
N GLN A 463 23.35 6.85 2.33
CA GLN A 463 24.34 7.86 2.66
C GLN A 463 25.28 8.04 1.45
N ARG A 464 25.33 9.25 0.90
CA ARG A 464 26.15 9.59 -0.28
C ARG A 464 25.86 8.74 -1.53
N GLY A 465 24.68 8.11 -1.62
CA GLY A 465 24.30 7.26 -2.75
C GLY A 465 24.80 5.81 -2.68
N GLU A 466 25.49 5.42 -1.59
CA GLU A 466 26.01 4.06 -1.42
C GLU A 466 24.99 3.18 -0.68
N VAL A 467 24.29 2.29 -1.39
CA VAL A 467 23.19 1.47 -0.83
C VAL A 467 23.59 0.69 0.43
N ASP A 468 24.80 0.16 0.49
CA ASP A 468 25.30 -0.62 1.64
C ASP A 468 25.34 0.20 2.94
N SER A 469 25.43 1.52 2.84
CA SER A 469 25.36 2.41 4.01
C SER A 469 24.04 2.29 4.77
N LEU A 470 22.94 1.86 4.12
CA LEU A 470 21.65 1.61 4.78
C LEU A 470 21.73 0.47 5.82
N THR A 471 22.74 -0.39 5.73
CA THR A 471 23.02 -1.45 6.72
C THR A 471 24.06 -1.04 7.76
N SER A 472 24.69 0.13 7.60
CA SER A 472 25.70 0.62 8.54
C SER A 472 25.08 0.93 9.89
N SER A 473 25.60 0.29 10.95
CA SER A 473 25.15 0.54 12.32
C SER A 473 25.28 2.01 12.71
N ASN A 474 26.35 2.70 12.28
CA ASN A 474 26.55 4.12 12.59
C ASN A 474 25.52 5.00 11.90
N TYR A 475 25.19 4.71 10.64
CA TYR A 475 24.21 5.47 9.88
C TYR A 475 22.80 5.29 10.47
N GLN A 476 22.40 4.03 10.70
CA GLN A 476 21.11 3.72 11.32
C GLN A 476 20.97 4.32 12.72
N GLN A 477 22.03 4.27 13.54
CA GLN A 477 22.02 4.87 14.88
C GLN A 477 21.89 6.39 14.81
N MET A 478 22.64 7.06 13.93
CA MET A 478 22.53 8.50 13.76
C MET A 478 21.10 8.92 13.37
N ILE A 479 20.45 8.21 12.44
CA ILE A 479 19.05 8.47 12.07
C ILE A 479 18.13 8.27 13.28
N ALA A 480 18.25 7.15 14.01
CA ALA A 480 17.44 6.87 15.19
C ALA A 480 17.59 7.95 16.27
N ASN A 481 18.82 8.40 16.55
CA ASN A 481 19.11 9.44 17.55
C ASN A 481 18.48 10.78 17.16
N ALA A 482 18.55 11.16 15.87
CA ALA A 482 17.96 12.39 15.36
C ALA A 482 16.43 12.35 15.44
N LEU A 483 15.80 11.22 15.08
CA LEU A 483 14.36 11.02 15.20
C LEU A 483 13.91 11.08 16.67
N ALA A 484 14.61 10.40 17.58
CA ALA A 484 14.31 10.44 19.00
C ALA A 484 14.41 11.85 19.58
N ALA A 485 15.47 12.60 19.21
CA ALA A 485 15.62 13.98 19.61
C ALA A 485 14.47 14.87 19.09
N ALA A 486 14.07 14.69 17.84
CA ALA A 486 13.01 15.47 17.20
C ALA A 486 11.63 15.24 17.84
N ILE A 487 11.33 14.00 18.21
CA ILE A 487 10.08 13.64 18.89
C ILE A 487 10.06 14.26 20.30
N VAL A 488 11.16 14.15 21.05
CA VAL A 488 11.25 14.72 22.40
C VAL A 488 11.15 16.25 22.36
N SER A 489 11.82 16.92 21.42
CA SER A 489 11.78 18.38 21.33
C SER A 489 10.43 18.93 20.86
N SER A 490 9.65 18.15 20.11
CA SER A 490 8.32 18.56 19.65
C SER A 490 7.19 18.26 20.64
N ARG A 491 7.45 17.47 21.69
CA ARG A 491 6.45 16.98 22.64
C ARG A 491 5.55 18.08 23.21
N ALA A 492 6.13 19.15 23.76
CA ALA A 492 5.34 20.23 24.37
C ALA A 492 4.39 20.89 23.36
N SER A 493 4.84 21.10 22.12
CA SER A 493 4.00 21.64 21.05
C SER A 493 2.91 20.67 20.61
N LEU A 494 3.20 19.37 20.60
CA LEU A 494 2.24 18.33 20.25
C LEU A 494 1.16 18.17 21.33
N GLU A 495 1.53 18.24 22.61
CA GLU A 495 0.61 18.21 23.74
C GLU A 495 -0.33 19.43 23.77
N GLN A 496 0.13 20.60 23.32
CA GLN A 496 -0.71 21.81 23.17
C GLN A 496 -1.65 21.77 21.96
N SER A 497 -1.39 20.90 20.99
CA SER A 497 -2.18 20.78 19.75
C SER A 497 -3.27 19.70 19.81
N ARG A 498 -3.31 18.93 20.90
CA ARG A 498 -4.35 17.95 21.22
C ARG A 498 -5.44 18.64 22.05
#